data_AF-A0A315WZJ4-F1
#
_entry.id   AF-A0A315WZJ4-F1
#
_cell.length_a   1.000
_cell.length_b   1.000
_cell.length_c   1.000
_cell.angle_alpha   90.00
_cell.angle_beta   90.00
_cell.angle_gamma   90.00
#
_symmetry.space_group_name_H-M   'P 1'
#
loop_
_entity.id
_entity.type
_entity.pdbx_description
1 polymer ?
#
loop_
_entity_poly.entity_id
_entity_poly.type
_entity_poly.pdbx_seq_one_letter_code
_entity_poly.pdbx_strand_id
1 'polypeptide(L)'
;MSKKNKVRDIFLTELKKVPIVQVACEKTGISRNSIYRWKKEDKGFSKAMDEALAEGEALVNDMSEGQLLTLIKEKNWSAISFWLRHRNPRFKDKVELTSKFEDSGELTPSQAEIVRKALQLAEILPLSANDHDIKQNDPTGSSGADDKRQECENSHN
;
A
#
# COMPACT_ATOMS: atom_id res chain seq x y z
N MET A 1 -29.61 39.87 -9.26
CA MET A 1 -28.71 38.97 -8.51
C MET A 1 -28.14 39.69 -7.29
N SER A 2 -28.19 39.06 -6.11
CA SER A 2 -27.62 39.65 -4.88
C SER A 2 -26.09 39.74 -4.98
N LYS A 3 -25.49 40.79 -4.38
CA LYS A 3 -24.03 40.99 -4.35
C LYS A 3 -23.28 39.75 -3.84
N LYS A 4 -23.87 39.01 -2.89
CA LYS A 4 -23.30 37.76 -2.34
C LYS A 4 -23.18 36.64 -3.39
N ASN A 5 -24.16 36.49 -4.27
CA ASN A 5 -24.13 35.45 -5.30
C ASN A 5 -23.05 35.74 -6.35
N LYS A 6 -22.91 37.01 -6.75
CA LYS A 6 -21.87 37.40 -7.70
C LYS A 6 -20.45 37.08 -7.21
N VAL A 7 -20.16 37.29 -5.92
CA VAL A 7 -18.82 36.97 -5.39
C VAL A 7 -18.60 35.46 -5.29
N ARG A 8 -19.65 34.68 -4.94
CA ARG A 8 -19.59 33.21 -4.98
C ARG A 8 -19.28 32.70 -6.38
N ASP A 9 -19.95 33.24 -7.40
CA ASP A 9 -19.76 32.81 -8.79
C ASP A 9 -18.34 33.14 -9.29
N ILE A 10 -17.81 34.32 -8.95
CA ILE A 10 -16.42 34.71 -9.27
C ILE A 10 -15.44 33.79 -8.52
N PHE A 11 -15.69 33.49 -7.25
CA PHE A 11 -14.85 32.60 -6.46
C PHE A 11 -14.74 31.20 -7.11
N LEU A 12 -15.88 30.62 -7.49
CA LEU A 12 -15.92 29.33 -8.17
C LEU A 12 -15.24 29.39 -9.54
N THR A 13 -15.41 30.49 -10.29
CA THR A 13 -14.75 30.68 -11.58
C THR A 13 -13.22 30.74 -11.45
N GLU A 14 -12.70 31.40 -10.42
CA GLU A 14 -11.26 31.43 -10.18
C GLU A 14 -10.73 30.07 -9.70
N LEU A 15 -11.53 29.31 -8.96
CA LEU A 15 -11.17 27.97 -8.49
C LEU A 15 -11.06 26.96 -9.64
N LYS A 16 -11.89 27.10 -10.67
CA LYS A 16 -11.80 26.33 -11.93
C LYS A 16 -10.53 26.60 -12.73
N LYS A 17 -9.86 27.73 -12.51
CA LYS A 17 -8.60 28.07 -13.20
C LYS A 17 -7.39 27.64 -12.38
N VAL A 18 -7.43 27.90 -11.09
CA VAL A 18 -6.37 27.57 -10.13
C VAL A 18 -7.04 26.96 -8.90
N PRO A 19 -6.93 25.63 -8.67
CA PRO A 19 -7.63 24.92 -7.60
C PRO A 19 -7.00 25.17 -6.22
N ILE A 20 -6.63 26.42 -5.92
CA ILE A 20 -6.04 26.86 -4.66
C ILE A 20 -6.99 27.85 -4.01
N VAL A 21 -7.68 27.40 -2.96
CA VAL A 21 -8.69 28.19 -2.23
C VAL A 21 -8.16 29.55 -1.78
N GLN A 22 -6.91 29.61 -1.31
CA GLN A 22 -6.28 30.86 -0.88
C GLN A 22 -6.19 31.88 -2.02
N VAL A 23 -5.78 31.46 -3.22
CA VAL A 23 -5.66 32.34 -4.40
C VAL A 23 -7.03 32.85 -4.83
N ALA A 24 -8.05 31.99 -4.84
CA ALA A 24 -9.42 32.40 -5.14
C ALA A 24 -9.99 33.37 -4.08
N CYS A 25 -9.64 33.18 -2.81
CA CYS A 25 -10.01 34.08 -1.71
C CYS A 25 -9.38 35.47 -1.87
N GLU A 26 -8.09 35.54 -2.20
CA GLU A 26 -7.37 36.80 -2.44
C GLU A 26 -7.98 37.57 -3.62
N LYS A 27 -8.30 36.89 -4.72
CA LYS A 27 -8.93 37.51 -5.90
C LYS A 27 -10.35 38.02 -5.66
N THR A 28 -11.09 37.38 -4.76
CA THR A 28 -12.49 37.75 -4.46
C THR A 28 -12.64 38.64 -3.23
N GLY A 29 -11.58 38.84 -2.46
CA GLY A 29 -11.61 39.58 -1.20
C GLY A 29 -12.43 38.89 -0.10
N ILE A 30 -12.62 37.57 -0.19
CA ILE A 30 -13.34 36.79 0.81
C ILE A 30 -12.35 36.04 1.72
N SER A 31 -12.62 36.01 3.03
CA SER A 31 -11.84 35.19 3.96
C SER A 31 -12.13 33.69 3.81
N ARG A 32 -11.11 32.84 3.96
CA ARG A 32 -11.26 31.37 3.95
C ARG A 32 -12.35 30.89 4.92
N ASN A 33 -12.44 31.48 6.11
CA ASN A 33 -13.47 31.15 7.10
C ASN A 33 -14.89 31.33 6.55
N SER A 34 -15.13 32.37 5.74
CA SER A 34 -16.43 32.60 5.12
C SER A 34 -16.76 31.55 4.06
N ILE A 35 -15.77 31.13 3.27
CA ILE A 35 -15.91 30.04 2.29
C ILE A 35 -16.24 28.72 2.98
N TYR A 36 -15.50 28.36 4.03
CA TYR A 36 -15.75 27.11 4.75
C TYR A 36 -17.10 27.11 5.48
N ARG A 37 -17.52 28.27 6.02
CA ARG A 37 -18.86 28.42 6.57
C ARG A 37 -19.92 28.19 5.48
N TRP A 38 -19.77 28.78 4.30
CA TRP A 38 -20.69 28.55 3.18
C TRP A 38 -20.69 27.10 2.72
N LYS A 39 -19.53 26.44 2.63
CA LYS A 39 -19.43 25.02 2.29
C LYS A 39 -20.21 24.15 3.29
N LYS A 40 -20.18 24.51 4.59
CA LYS A 40 -20.91 23.80 5.64
C LYS A 40 -22.43 24.06 5.61
N GLU A 41 -22.83 25.31 5.39
CA GLU A 41 -24.22 25.76 5.50
C GLU A 41 -25.03 25.56 4.21
N ASP A 42 -24.39 25.59 3.04
CA ASP A 42 -25.01 25.56 1.73
C ASP A 42 -24.51 24.36 0.93
N LYS A 43 -25.33 23.29 0.90
CA LYS A 43 -25.01 22.06 0.17
C LYS A 43 -24.84 22.28 -1.34
N GLY A 44 -25.58 23.23 -1.92
CA GLY A 44 -25.47 23.57 -3.33
C GLY A 44 -24.11 24.19 -3.63
N PHE A 45 -23.69 25.14 -2.78
CA PHE A 45 -22.36 25.73 -2.86
C PHE A 45 -21.25 24.70 -2.62
N SER A 46 -21.42 23.77 -1.66
CA SER A 46 -20.44 22.70 -1.44
C SER A 46 -20.21 21.87 -2.70
N LYS A 47 -21.30 21.41 -3.34
CA LYS A 47 -21.21 20.61 -4.56
C LYS A 47 -20.53 21.41 -5.68
N ALA A 48 -20.93 22.67 -5.88
CA ALA A 48 -20.34 23.52 -6.90
C ALA A 48 -18.85 23.80 -6.64
N MET A 49 -18.44 23.89 -5.37
CA MET A 49 -17.04 24.06 -4.99
C MET A 49 -16.22 22.80 -5.28
N ASP A 50 -16.76 21.61 -4.96
CA ASP A 50 -16.09 20.35 -5.24
C ASP A 50 -15.96 20.10 -6.76
N GLU A 51 -17.01 20.43 -7.54
CA GLU A 51 -16.98 20.41 -9.01
C GLU A 51 -15.94 21.41 -9.57
N ALA A 52 -15.90 22.63 -9.05
CA ALA A 52 -14.92 23.64 -9.48
C ALA A 52 -13.47 23.23 -9.16
N LEU A 53 -13.23 22.56 -8.03
CA LEU A 53 -11.93 22.02 -7.68
C LEU A 53 -11.50 20.92 -8.65
N ALA A 54 -12.39 19.97 -8.96
CA ALA A 54 -12.11 18.89 -9.90
C ALA A 54 -11.81 19.42 -11.31
N GLU A 55 -12.57 20.42 -11.78
CA GLU A 55 -12.32 21.08 -13.06
C GLU A 55 -10.98 21.81 -13.09
N GLY A 56 -10.64 22.54 -12.02
CA GLY A 56 -9.35 23.20 -11.90
C GLY A 56 -8.17 22.24 -11.82
N GLU A 57 -8.33 21.11 -11.13
CA GLU A 57 -7.32 20.05 -11.06
C GLU A 57 -7.09 19.42 -12.44
N ALA A 58 -8.16 19.11 -13.18
CA ALA A 58 -8.06 18.61 -14.54
C ALA A 58 -7.30 19.58 -15.46
N LEU A 59 -7.61 20.88 -15.40
CA LEU A 59 -6.91 21.90 -16.19
C LEU A 59 -5.41 21.97 -15.84
N VAL A 60 -5.07 21.97 -14.55
CA VAL A 60 -3.67 22.00 -14.11
C VAL A 60 -2.93 20.73 -14.51
N ASN A 61 -3.59 19.58 -14.51
CA ASN A 61 -3.01 18.32 -14.99
C ASN A 61 -2.68 18.41 -16.48
N ASP A 62 -3.61 18.86 -17.32
CA ASP A 62 -3.37 19.05 -18.76
C ASP A 62 -2.19 20.00 -19.03
N MET A 63 -2.13 21.11 -18.29
CA MET A 63 -1.00 22.05 -18.37
C MET A 63 0.31 21.40 -17.93
N SER A 64 0.29 20.61 -16.86
CA SER A 64 1.46 19.93 -16.33
C SER A 64 1.98 18.85 -17.29
N GLU A 65 1.10 18.13 -17.98
CA GLU A 65 1.46 17.20 -19.05
C GLU A 65 2.17 17.92 -20.21
N GLY A 66 1.66 19.09 -20.61
CA GLY A 66 2.31 19.95 -21.59
C GLY A 66 3.71 20.39 -21.16
N GLN A 67 3.88 20.82 -19.91
CA GLN A 67 5.19 21.20 -19.35
C GLN A 67 6.14 20.00 -19.28
N LEU A 68 5.65 18.82 -18.93
CA LEU A 68 6.44 17.59 -18.91
C LEU A 68 7.02 17.27 -20.29
N LEU A 69 6.22 17.42 -21.36
CA LEU A 69 6.69 17.23 -22.73
C LEU A 69 7.77 18.25 -23.12
N THR A 70 7.65 19.51 -22.69
CA THR A 70 8.68 20.52 -22.91
C THR A 70 9.99 20.14 -22.22
N LEU A 71 9.95 19.72 -20.96
CA LEU A 71 11.13 19.26 -20.22
C LEU A 71 11.80 18.04 -20.87
N ILE A 72 11.01 17.13 -21.44
CA ILE A 72 11.52 15.99 -22.21
C ILE A 72 12.25 16.47 -23.47
N LYS A 73 11.71 17.44 -24.21
CA LYS A 73 12.37 18.04 -25.39
C LYS A 73 13.68 18.73 -25.01
N GLU A 74 13.74 19.34 -23.82
CA GLU A 74 14.93 19.97 -23.24
C GLU A 74 15.92 18.95 -22.64
N LYS A 75 15.70 17.65 -22.85
CA LYS A 75 16.57 16.55 -22.39
C LYS A 75 16.72 16.49 -20.87
N ASN A 76 15.71 16.93 -20.11
CA ASN A 76 15.70 16.79 -18.67
C ASN A 76 15.56 15.31 -18.26
N TRP A 77 16.60 14.76 -17.64
CA TRP A 77 16.63 13.35 -17.24
C TRP A 77 15.49 12.96 -16.30
N SER A 78 15.20 13.79 -15.29
CA SER A 78 14.14 13.51 -14.31
C SER A 78 12.77 13.38 -14.97
N ALA A 79 12.45 14.28 -15.92
CA ALA A 79 11.21 14.23 -16.70
C ALA A 79 11.13 12.98 -17.59
N ILE A 80 12.22 12.64 -18.30
CA ILE A 80 12.30 11.44 -19.16
C ILE A 80 12.13 10.17 -18.33
N SER A 81 12.88 10.06 -17.23
CA SER A 81 12.82 8.93 -16.31
C SER A 81 11.42 8.77 -15.73
N PHE A 82 10.83 9.86 -15.22
CA PHE A 82 9.46 9.87 -14.72
C PHE A 82 8.47 9.33 -15.77
N TRP A 83 8.51 9.84 -17.00
CA TRP A 83 7.61 9.38 -18.06
C TRP A 83 7.77 7.89 -18.39
N LEU A 84 9.01 7.43 -18.55
CA LEU A 84 9.30 6.03 -18.89
C LEU A 84 8.84 5.07 -17.79
N ARG A 85 9.08 5.41 -16.52
CA ARG A 85 8.70 4.58 -15.36
C ARG A 85 7.19 4.38 -15.25
N HIS A 86 6.39 5.39 -15.61
CA HIS A 86 4.93 5.34 -15.50
C HIS A 86 4.26 4.74 -16.73
N ARG A 87 4.77 4.99 -17.94
CA ARG A 87 4.11 4.56 -19.19
C ARG A 87 4.71 3.33 -19.85
N ASN A 88 5.95 2.96 -19.55
CA ASN A 88 6.60 1.80 -20.16
C ASN A 88 6.86 0.71 -19.10
N PRO A 89 6.19 -0.46 -19.20
CA PRO A 89 6.37 -1.57 -18.26
C PRO A 89 7.83 -2.02 -18.08
N ARG A 90 8.68 -1.84 -19.10
CA ARG A 90 10.10 -2.22 -19.05
C ARG A 90 10.92 -1.38 -18.05
N PHE A 91 10.44 -0.18 -17.72
CA PHE A 91 11.10 0.77 -16.83
C PHE A 91 10.35 0.94 -15.50
N LYS A 92 9.29 0.15 -15.26
CA LYS A 92 8.62 0.14 -13.95
C LYS A 92 9.59 -0.33 -12.88
N ASP A 93 9.46 0.23 -11.69
CA ASP A 93 10.17 -0.28 -10.53
C ASP A 93 9.80 -1.73 -10.28
N LYS A 94 10.83 -2.57 -10.17
CA LYS A 94 10.69 -3.92 -9.66
C LYS A 94 10.92 -3.86 -8.17
N VAL A 95 9.89 -4.14 -7.39
CA VAL A 95 10.02 -4.35 -5.95
C VAL A 95 10.36 -5.82 -5.74
N GLU A 96 11.61 -6.10 -5.37
CA GLU A 96 12.00 -7.45 -4.94
C GLU A 96 11.61 -7.64 -3.47
N LEU A 97 10.67 -8.54 -3.21
CA LEU A 97 10.28 -8.94 -1.86
C LEU A 97 11.16 -10.11 -1.41
N THR A 98 12.25 -9.81 -0.70
CA THR A 98 13.01 -10.83 0.02
C THR A 98 12.30 -11.11 1.34
N SER A 99 11.27 -11.95 1.31
CA SER A 99 10.69 -12.49 2.53
C SER A 99 11.63 -13.55 3.09
N LYS A 100 12.23 -13.26 4.25
CA LYS A 100 12.86 -14.30 5.07
C LYS A 100 11.74 -15.12 5.70
N PHE A 101 11.33 -16.19 5.02
CA PHE A 101 10.61 -17.25 5.70
C PHE A 101 11.64 -17.90 6.62
N GLU A 102 11.55 -17.64 7.92
CA GLU A 102 12.18 -18.52 8.88
C GLU A 102 11.36 -19.80 8.85
N ASP A 103 11.79 -20.75 8.02
CA ASP A 103 11.45 -22.16 8.18
C ASP A 103 12.14 -22.64 9.47
N SER A 104 11.71 -22.13 10.62
CA SER A 104 11.90 -22.84 11.87
C SER A 104 11.10 -24.12 11.69
N GLY A 105 11.75 -25.24 11.37
CA GLY A 105 11.11 -26.54 11.14
C GLY A 105 10.30 -27.09 12.32
N GLU A 106 10.08 -26.27 13.35
CA GLU A 106 9.26 -26.53 14.52
C GLU A 106 7.92 -25.80 14.37
N LEU A 107 6.83 -26.57 14.52
CA LEU A 107 5.48 -26.00 14.55
C LEU A 107 5.34 -25.10 15.78
N THR A 108 4.76 -23.92 15.62
CA THR A 108 4.34 -23.13 16.79
C THR A 108 3.30 -23.92 17.60
N PRO A 109 3.19 -23.73 18.93
CA PRO A 109 2.27 -24.50 19.77
C PRO A 109 0.81 -24.48 19.26
N SER A 110 0.37 -23.35 18.70
CA SER A 110 -0.96 -23.21 18.10
C SER A 110 -1.11 -24.03 16.81
N GLN A 111 -0.10 -24.04 15.94
CA GLN A 111 -0.10 -24.86 14.72
C GLN A 111 -0.05 -26.35 15.05
N ALA A 112 0.74 -26.74 16.05
CA ALA A 112 0.83 -28.12 16.52
C ALA A 112 -0.53 -28.62 17.04
N GLU A 113 -1.29 -27.79 17.76
CA GLU A 113 -2.63 -28.14 18.24
C GLU A 113 -3.63 -28.34 17.09
N ILE A 114 -3.56 -27.48 16.06
CA ILE A 114 -4.39 -27.62 14.85
C ILE A 114 -4.06 -28.93 14.13
N VAL A 115 -2.77 -29.24 13.94
CA VAL A 115 -2.31 -30.50 13.32
C VAL A 115 -2.75 -31.70 14.15
N ARG A 116 -2.60 -31.64 15.48
CA ARG A 116 -3.02 -32.71 16.40
C ARG A 116 -4.51 -32.97 16.30
N LYS A 117 -5.33 -31.91 16.30
CA LYS A 117 -6.79 -32.02 16.14
C LYS A 117 -7.17 -32.60 14.78
N ALA A 118 -6.49 -32.19 13.71
CA ALA A 118 -6.72 -32.76 12.37
C ALA A 118 -6.38 -34.25 12.31
N LEU A 119 -5.27 -34.67 12.94
CA LEU A 119 -4.86 -36.08 13.01
C LEU A 119 -5.81 -36.94 13.85
N GLN A 120 -6.39 -36.38 14.92
CA GLN A 120 -7.45 -37.04 15.70
C GLN A 120 -8.73 -37.22 14.89
N LEU A 121 -9.14 -36.19 14.14
CA LEU A 121 -10.32 -36.26 13.27
C LEU A 121 -10.15 -37.23 12.10
N ALA A 122 -8.91 -37.42 11.63
CA ALA A 122 -8.57 -38.38 10.61
C ALA A 122 -8.40 -39.82 11.15
N GLU A 123 -8.65 -40.04 12.45
CA GLU A 123 -8.51 -41.33 13.15
C GLU A 123 -7.09 -41.92 13.10
N ILE A 124 -6.08 -41.11 12.77
CA ILE A 124 -4.67 -41.51 12.72
C ILE A 124 -4.09 -41.58 14.14
N LEU A 125 -4.57 -40.74 15.05
CA LEU A 125 -4.21 -40.74 16.46
C LEU A 125 -5.41 -41.18 17.32
N PRO A 126 -5.20 -41.99 18.37
CA PRO A 126 -6.25 -42.34 19.31
C PRO A 126 -6.76 -41.08 20.03
N LEU A 127 -8.07 -41.00 20.25
CA LEU A 127 -8.71 -39.93 21.00
C LEU A 127 -8.26 -40.02 22.47
N SER A 128 -7.27 -39.21 22.86
CA SER A 128 -6.81 -39.18 24.25
C SER A 128 -7.82 -38.42 25.11
N ALA A 129 -8.55 -39.14 25.97
CA ALA A 129 -9.22 -38.58 27.13
C ALA A 129 -8.16 -38.17 28.17
N ASN A 130 -8.35 -37.02 28.81
CA ASN A 130 -7.36 -36.45 29.74
C ASN A 130 -7.15 -37.30 31.00
N ASP A 131 -5.87 -37.31 31.37
CA ASP A 131 -5.26 -37.28 32.69
C ASP A 131 -5.03 -38.57 33.53
N HIS A 132 -3.82 -38.52 34.09
CA HIS A 132 -3.27 -39.16 35.29
C HIS A 132 -2.44 -40.44 35.16
N ASP A 133 -1.17 -40.23 35.52
CA ASP A 133 -0.24 -41.14 36.17
C ASP A 133 0.16 -42.43 35.42
N ILE A 134 1.45 -42.58 35.15
CA ILE A 134 2.35 -43.43 35.96
C ILE A 134 3.78 -43.32 35.40
N LYS A 135 4.63 -42.69 36.22
CA LYS A 135 5.97 -43.09 36.68
C LYS A 135 7.01 -43.63 35.68
N GLN A 136 8.19 -43.00 35.82
CA GLN A 136 9.54 -43.51 35.56
C GLN A 136 9.63 -45.05 35.60
N ASN A 137 10.29 -45.62 34.59
CA ASN A 137 11.32 -46.66 34.72
C ASN A 137 12.01 -46.87 33.37
N ASP A 138 13.25 -46.38 33.24
CA ASP A 138 14.32 -47.08 32.51
C ASP A 138 14.64 -48.39 33.27
N PRO A 139 15.21 -49.48 32.69
CA PRO A 139 16.32 -49.40 31.73
C PRO A 139 16.40 -50.49 30.63
N THR A 140 17.42 -50.32 29.77
CA THR A 140 18.25 -51.35 29.10
C THR A 140 17.89 -51.82 27.68
N GLY A 141 18.66 -51.35 26.69
CA GLY A 141 19.66 -52.22 26.03
C GLY A 141 19.51 -52.53 24.54
N SER A 142 20.61 -52.29 23.81
CA SER A 142 21.03 -52.81 22.48
C SER A 142 20.86 -51.83 21.31
N SER A 143 21.83 -50.98 20.96
CA SER A 143 23.18 -51.20 20.37
C SER A 143 23.18 -51.40 18.85
N GLY A 144 23.89 -50.50 18.15
CA GLY A 144 24.48 -50.70 16.81
C GLY A 144 23.80 -49.89 15.71
N ALA A 145 24.48 -49.16 14.84
CA ALA A 145 25.90 -48.90 14.66
C ALA A 145 26.06 -47.65 13.78
N ASP A 146 27.10 -46.87 14.04
CA ASP A 146 27.58 -45.79 13.18
C ASP A 146 27.98 -46.32 11.80
N ASP A 147 27.68 -45.57 10.73
CA ASP A 147 28.55 -45.56 9.56
C ASP A 147 28.63 -44.15 8.95
N LYS A 148 29.82 -43.55 9.07
CA LYS A 148 30.27 -42.35 8.36
C LYS A 148 30.98 -42.80 7.09
N ARG A 149 30.68 -42.20 5.94
CA ARG A 149 31.57 -42.04 4.76
C ARG A 149 30.78 -41.27 3.68
N GLN A 150 31.32 -40.39 2.84
CA GLN A 150 32.62 -39.76 2.71
C GLN A 150 32.44 -38.68 1.63
N GLU A 151 33.00 -37.48 1.85
CA GLU A 151 33.10 -36.43 0.84
C GLU A 151 34.05 -36.89 -0.29
N CYS A 152 33.65 -36.64 -1.54
CA CYS A 152 34.55 -36.71 -2.69
C CYS A 152 34.64 -35.31 -3.30
N GLU A 153 35.77 -34.65 -3.03
CA GLU A 153 36.29 -33.55 -3.82
C GLU A 153 36.46 -33.98 -5.28
N ASN A 154 36.16 -33.08 -6.21
CA ASN A 154 36.80 -33.09 -7.53
C ASN A 154 37.12 -31.63 -7.91
N SER A 155 38.40 -31.32 -7.79
CA SER A 155 39.10 -30.23 -8.48
C SER A 155 39.51 -30.68 -9.89
N HIS A 156 40.08 -29.76 -10.68
CA HIS A 156 40.55 -29.80 -12.07
C HIS A 156 39.46 -29.39 -13.08
N ASN A 157 39.63 -28.35 -13.91
CA ASN A 157 40.83 -27.71 -14.45
C ASN A 157 40.49 -26.27 -14.89
#